data_AF-A0A323TLT7-F1
#
_entry.id   AF-A0A323TLT7-F1
#
_cell.length_a   1.000
_cell.length_b   1.000
_cell.length_c   1.000
_cell.angle_alpha   90.00
_cell.angle_beta   90.00
_cell.angle_gamma   90.00
#
_symmetry.space_group_name_H-M   'P 1'
#
loop_
_entity.id
_entity.type
_entity.pdbx_description
1 polymer ?
#
loop_
_entity_poly.entity_id
_entity_poly.type
_entity_poly.pdbx_seq_one_letter_code
_entity_poly.pdbx_strand_id
1 'polypeptide(L)'
;MGKRKKPPIKIGPDKGLAEQEIFNLNKEFYNDYAKDYFGTKLVLLSSILSNPDKFIDVLHDGEDVKVGVLSYKLDEDDLTKNELEKFARLELATTYYHCLETFLRLFLAHVSIPACPWLEISRDTDFRKFKKTVSDLLEDNFKYDDTQFTVVENLLYVFYGNYQEETFSQQGISREEAKGILMKWIKWAAKDFISVYDYNAFKHGLTVSTDTQGLTIGRVDETFKLEERGDALKFIAKKQKTERWVWEKKYVFTPLDFRAVAINIYSGLINNLLKVGRVTYLKEEQLDKMLFLGGKDAVPEHFHQMVKTENELGISLQGYSMELLYYRLDK
;
A
#
# COMPACT_ATOMS: atom_id res chain seq x y z
N MET A 1 27.88 50.99 10.40
CA MET A 1 27.56 49.58 10.13
C MET A 1 26.45 49.12 11.08
N GLY A 2 25.21 48.99 10.58
CA GLY A 2 24.09 48.52 11.40
C GLY A 2 24.22 47.02 11.68
N LYS A 3 24.26 46.63 12.97
CA LYS A 3 24.23 45.22 13.39
C LYS A 3 22.91 44.59 12.91
N ARG A 4 22.99 43.70 11.91
CA ARG A 4 21.84 42.86 11.51
C ARG A 4 21.40 42.05 12.74
N LYS A 5 20.21 42.34 13.26
CA LYS A 5 19.57 41.53 14.30
C LYS A 5 19.39 40.12 13.75
N LYS A 6 19.91 39.10 14.44
CA LYS A 6 19.63 37.70 14.12
C LYS A 6 18.11 37.50 14.19
N PRO A 7 17.52 36.77 13.22
CA PRO A 7 16.10 36.48 13.25
C PRO A 7 15.74 35.74 14.56
N PRO A 8 14.55 35.99 15.13
CA PRO A 8 14.11 35.29 16.33
C PRO A 8 14.12 33.78 16.09
N ILE A 9 14.59 33.03 17.08
CA ILE A 9 14.57 31.57 17.07
C ILE A 9 13.10 31.15 16.99
N LYS A 10 12.72 30.45 15.92
CA LYS A 10 11.38 29.91 15.78
C LYS A 10 11.21 28.80 16.81
N ILE A 11 10.24 28.97 17.69
CA ILE A 11 9.82 27.96 18.65
C ILE A 11 9.10 26.85 17.87
N GLY A 12 9.40 25.59 18.18
CA GLY A 12 8.72 24.44 17.57
C GLY A 12 7.25 24.32 17.97
N PRO A 13 6.40 23.68 17.16
CA PRO A 13 4.94 23.66 17.34
C PRO A 13 4.50 22.99 18.64
N ASP A 14 5.31 22.08 19.20
CA ASP A 14 4.96 21.34 20.43
C ASP A 14 5.14 22.18 21.71
N LYS A 15 5.92 23.27 21.64
CA LYS A 15 6.24 24.04 22.84
C LYS A 15 5.02 24.84 23.29
N GLY A 16 4.44 24.44 24.41
CA GLY A 16 3.24 25.05 24.98
C GLY A 16 1.94 24.44 24.47
N LEU A 17 1.99 23.30 23.77
CA LEU A 17 0.79 22.51 23.47
C LEU A 17 0.23 21.93 24.78
N ALA A 18 -1.05 22.18 25.04
CA ALA A 18 -1.70 21.71 26.26
C ALA A 18 -1.98 20.20 26.18
N GLU A 19 -1.84 19.48 27.29
CA GLU A 19 -2.09 18.03 27.34
C GLU A 19 -3.54 17.67 26.99
N GLN A 20 -4.49 18.55 27.28
CA GLN A 20 -5.89 18.37 26.91
C GLN A 20 -6.08 18.33 25.38
N GLU A 21 -5.28 19.09 24.63
CA GLU A 21 -5.32 19.06 23.17
C GLU A 21 -4.80 17.73 22.63
N ILE A 22 -3.82 17.11 23.27
CA ILE A 22 -3.32 15.77 22.88
C ILE A 22 -4.45 14.74 22.96
N PHE A 23 -5.23 14.75 24.05
CA PHE A 23 -6.37 13.84 24.20
C PHE A 23 -7.47 14.12 23.17
N ASN A 24 -7.82 15.39 22.96
CA ASN A 24 -8.85 15.78 22.00
C ASN A 24 -8.46 15.40 20.56
N LEU A 25 -7.19 15.62 20.18
CA LEU A 25 -6.66 15.24 18.86
C LEU A 25 -6.71 13.72 18.65
N ASN A 26 -6.33 12.93 19.66
CA ASN A 26 -6.47 11.47 19.57
C ASN A 26 -7.95 11.08 19.40
N LYS A 27 -8.85 11.71 20.17
CA LYS A 27 -10.28 11.41 20.09
C LYS A 27 -10.85 11.70 18.70
N GLU A 28 -10.51 12.86 18.12
CA GLU A 28 -10.89 13.22 16.75
C GLU A 28 -10.33 12.22 15.74
N PHE A 29 -9.02 11.98 15.78
CA PHE A 29 -8.35 11.04 14.90
C PHE A 29 -9.03 9.68 14.88
N TYR A 30 -9.25 9.05 16.04
CA TYR A 30 -9.81 7.69 16.09
C TYR A 30 -11.31 7.61 15.82
N ASN A 31 -12.09 8.68 16.02
CA ASN A 31 -13.52 8.69 15.74
C ASN A 31 -13.81 8.96 14.27
N ASP A 32 -13.03 9.84 13.64
CA ASP A 32 -13.27 10.28 12.27
C ASP A 32 -12.44 9.50 11.24
N TYR A 33 -11.56 8.59 11.69
CA TYR A 33 -10.80 7.74 10.79
C TYR A 33 -11.73 6.85 9.95
N ALA A 34 -11.60 6.94 8.63
CA ALA A 34 -12.35 6.12 7.68
C ALA A 34 -11.83 4.66 7.63
N LYS A 35 -12.09 3.90 8.70
CA LYS A 35 -11.59 2.53 8.91
C LYS A 35 -11.94 1.55 7.78
N ASP A 36 -13.08 1.76 7.12
CA ASP A 36 -13.57 0.89 6.06
C ASP A 36 -13.15 1.35 4.66
N TYR A 37 -12.39 2.45 4.52
CA TYR A 37 -12.04 3.05 3.22
C TYR A 37 -11.46 2.02 2.21
N PHE A 38 -10.44 1.25 2.62
CA PHE A 38 -9.83 0.25 1.74
C PHE A 38 -10.71 -0.97 1.54
N GLY A 39 -11.44 -1.41 2.57
CA GLY A 39 -12.37 -2.54 2.50
C GLY A 39 -13.54 -2.26 1.54
N THR A 40 -14.21 -1.12 1.67
CA THR A 40 -15.28 -0.68 0.77
C THR A 40 -14.78 -0.56 -0.67
N LYS A 41 -13.59 0.02 -0.87
CA LYS A 41 -13.00 0.17 -2.19
C LYS A 41 -12.65 -1.18 -2.82
N LEU A 42 -12.11 -2.12 -2.04
CA LEU A 42 -11.84 -3.47 -2.49
C LEU A 42 -13.14 -4.17 -2.93
N VAL A 43 -14.19 -4.13 -2.10
CA VAL A 43 -15.49 -4.73 -2.43
C VAL A 43 -16.07 -4.15 -3.72
N LEU A 44 -16.04 -2.82 -3.87
CA LEU A 44 -16.54 -2.14 -5.06
C LEU A 44 -15.78 -2.60 -6.33
N LEU A 45 -14.45 -2.52 -6.30
CA LEU A 45 -13.61 -2.86 -7.45
C LEU A 45 -13.70 -4.35 -7.80
N SER A 46 -13.68 -5.23 -6.81
CA SER A 46 -13.87 -6.67 -7.01
C SER A 46 -15.27 -6.99 -7.57
N SER A 47 -16.30 -6.25 -7.18
CA SER A 47 -17.66 -6.44 -7.69
C SER A 47 -17.76 -6.04 -9.16
N ILE A 48 -17.11 -4.93 -9.55
CA ILE A 48 -17.00 -4.50 -10.96
C ILE A 48 -16.27 -5.58 -11.78
N LEU A 49 -15.14 -6.10 -11.28
CA LEU A 49 -14.35 -7.10 -12.00
C LEU A 49 -15.04 -8.47 -12.09
N SER A 50 -15.86 -8.82 -11.10
CA SER A 50 -16.54 -10.12 -11.05
C SER A 50 -17.84 -10.14 -11.86
N ASN A 51 -18.54 -9.00 -11.95
CA ASN A 51 -19.81 -8.87 -12.67
C ASN A 51 -19.90 -7.52 -13.42
N PRO A 52 -19.04 -7.30 -14.42
CA PRO A 52 -18.95 -6.02 -15.13
C PRO A 52 -20.24 -5.67 -15.89
N ASP A 53 -20.91 -6.67 -16.49
CA ASP A 53 -22.17 -6.46 -17.22
C ASP A 53 -23.27 -5.94 -16.29
N LYS A 54 -23.43 -6.54 -15.10
CA LYS A 54 -24.42 -6.08 -14.13
C LYS A 54 -24.16 -4.64 -13.67
N PHE A 55 -22.90 -4.24 -13.55
CA PHE A 55 -22.57 -2.86 -13.17
C PHE A 55 -22.88 -1.88 -14.29
N ILE A 56 -22.63 -2.24 -15.55
CA ILE A 56 -22.90 -1.36 -16.68
C ILE A 56 -24.40 -1.18 -16.90
N ASP A 57 -25.18 -2.27 -16.80
CA ASP A 57 -26.64 -2.23 -16.88
C ASP A 57 -27.22 -1.25 -15.84
N VAL A 58 -26.72 -1.31 -14.59
CA VAL A 58 -27.15 -0.39 -13.52
C VAL A 58 -26.81 1.07 -13.82
N LEU A 59 -25.69 1.33 -14.51
CA LEU A 59 -25.26 2.69 -14.86
C LEU A 59 -26.03 3.26 -16.06
N HIS A 60 -26.40 2.42 -17.03
CA HIS A 60 -27.12 2.82 -18.24
C HIS A 60 -28.65 2.87 -18.05
N ASP A 61 -29.22 1.86 -17.36
CA ASP A 61 -30.66 1.76 -17.09
C ASP A 61 -31.09 2.48 -15.80
N GLY A 62 -30.12 2.93 -15.02
CA GLY A 62 -30.35 3.61 -13.74
C GLY A 62 -30.97 4.99 -13.86
N GLU A 63 -31.38 5.53 -12.71
CA GLU A 63 -31.69 6.95 -12.59
C GLU A 63 -30.43 7.79 -12.78
N ASP A 64 -30.62 9.08 -13.12
CA ASP A 64 -29.52 10.05 -13.19
C ASP A 64 -28.61 9.96 -11.96
N VAL A 65 -27.29 9.92 -12.21
CA VAL A 65 -26.29 9.98 -11.17
C VAL A 65 -26.31 11.37 -10.55
N LYS A 66 -26.65 11.44 -9.26
CA LYS A 66 -26.75 12.68 -8.51
C LYS A 66 -25.69 12.77 -7.42
N VAL A 67 -24.89 13.82 -7.45
CA VAL A 67 -23.91 14.15 -6.40
C VAL A 67 -24.03 15.63 -6.05
N GLY A 68 -24.75 15.92 -4.97
CA GLY A 68 -25.04 17.30 -4.56
C GLY A 68 -25.81 18.06 -5.63
N VAL A 69 -25.17 19.05 -6.25
CA VAL A 69 -25.78 19.86 -7.33
C VAL A 69 -25.55 19.29 -8.73
N LEU A 70 -24.72 18.25 -8.87
CA LEU A 70 -24.46 17.57 -10.13
C LEU A 70 -25.54 16.51 -10.38
N SER A 71 -26.14 16.52 -11.57
CA SER A 71 -27.03 15.48 -12.08
C SER A 71 -26.65 15.21 -13.53
N TYR A 72 -26.34 13.98 -13.88
CA TYR A 72 -26.07 13.58 -15.26
C TYR A 72 -26.52 12.14 -15.50
N LYS A 73 -26.87 11.85 -16.76
CA LYS A 73 -27.11 10.50 -17.23
C LYS A 73 -25.90 10.05 -18.04
N LEU A 74 -25.49 8.81 -17.85
CA LEU A 74 -24.39 8.23 -18.61
C LEU A 74 -24.92 7.78 -19.97
N ASP A 75 -24.36 8.26 -21.07
CA ASP A 75 -24.70 7.72 -22.40
C ASP A 75 -24.00 6.37 -22.61
N GLU A 76 -24.61 5.48 -23.40
CA GLU A 76 -24.06 4.13 -23.66
C GLU A 76 -22.65 4.17 -24.28
N ASP A 77 -22.37 5.23 -25.06
CA ASP A 77 -21.08 5.45 -25.72
C ASP A 77 -20.01 6.05 -24.79
N ASP A 78 -20.38 6.58 -23.62
CA ASP A 78 -19.45 7.29 -22.72
C ASP A 78 -18.60 6.34 -21.87
N LEU A 79 -19.10 5.14 -21.60
CA LEU A 79 -18.40 4.15 -20.79
C LEU A 79 -18.75 2.74 -21.27
N THR A 80 -17.78 2.09 -21.89
CA THR A 80 -17.90 0.69 -22.29
C THR A 80 -17.49 -0.26 -21.17
N LYS A 81 -17.92 -1.53 -21.28
CA LYS A 81 -17.49 -2.61 -20.36
C LYS A 81 -15.97 -2.70 -20.23
N ASN A 82 -15.27 -2.64 -21.37
CA ASN A 82 -13.81 -2.72 -21.41
C ASN A 82 -13.16 -1.54 -20.69
N GLU A 83 -13.73 -0.35 -20.77
CA GLU A 83 -13.23 0.83 -20.05
C GLU A 83 -13.50 0.74 -18.55
N LEU A 84 -14.67 0.22 -18.16
CA LEU A 84 -15.00 -0.03 -16.76
C LEU A 84 -14.07 -1.07 -16.12
N GLU A 85 -13.78 -2.17 -16.82
CA GLU A 85 -12.81 -3.18 -16.36
C GLU A 85 -11.39 -2.60 -16.29
N LYS A 86 -10.95 -1.84 -17.30
CA LYS A 86 -9.66 -1.13 -17.30
C LYS A 86 -9.54 -0.20 -16.10
N PHE A 87 -10.59 0.58 -15.84
CA PHE A 87 -10.67 1.46 -14.69
C PHE A 87 -10.56 0.66 -13.38
N ALA A 88 -11.33 -0.41 -13.22
CA ALA A 88 -11.32 -1.17 -11.98
C ALA A 88 -9.96 -1.85 -11.71
N ARG A 89 -9.32 -2.42 -12.74
CA ARG A 89 -7.96 -3.01 -12.66
C ARG A 89 -6.93 -1.96 -12.29
N LEU A 90 -6.98 -0.81 -12.96
CA LEU A 90 -6.09 0.31 -12.67
C LEU A 90 -6.27 0.77 -11.21
N GLU A 91 -7.51 0.98 -10.81
CA GLU A 91 -7.83 1.54 -9.51
C GLU A 91 -7.53 0.55 -8.38
N LEU A 92 -7.63 -0.76 -8.63
CA LEU A 92 -7.18 -1.78 -7.69
C LEU A 92 -5.66 -1.73 -7.51
N ALA A 93 -4.90 -1.55 -8.59
CA ALA A 93 -3.47 -1.33 -8.53
C ALA A 93 -3.09 -0.03 -7.80
N THR A 94 -3.84 1.07 -8.01
CA THR A 94 -3.67 2.33 -7.26
C THR A 94 -3.88 2.10 -5.77
N THR A 95 -4.99 1.41 -5.46
CA THR A 95 -5.47 1.21 -4.10
C THR A 95 -4.50 0.38 -3.30
N TYR A 96 -3.87 -0.61 -3.92
CA TYR A 96 -2.79 -1.39 -3.30
C TYR A 96 -1.69 -0.49 -2.75
N TYR A 97 -1.11 0.37 -3.59
CA TYR A 97 -0.01 1.26 -3.15
C TYR A 97 -0.46 2.30 -2.14
N HIS A 98 -1.66 2.84 -2.29
CA HIS A 98 -2.24 3.75 -1.29
C HIS A 98 -2.42 3.04 0.06
N CYS A 99 -2.86 1.78 0.05
CA CYS A 99 -3.01 0.96 1.24
C CYS A 99 -1.65 0.68 1.90
N LEU A 100 -0.63 0.30 1.12
CA LEU A 100 0.73 0.10 1.64
C LEU A 100 1.30 1.36 2.30
N GLU A 101 1.21 2.51 1.63
CA GLU A 101 1.72 3.77 2.17
C GLU A 101 0.99 4.13 3.47
N THR A 102 -0.35 4.03 3.47
CA THR A 102 -1.16 4.33 4.65
C THR A 102 -0.83 3.40 5.81
N PHE A 103 -0.71 2.10 5.54
CA PHE A 103 -0.33 1.10 6.51
C PHE A 103 1.05 1.41 7.12
N LEU A 104 2.07 1.65 6.28
CA LEU A 104 3.44 1.93 6.74
C LEU A 104 3.50 3.22 7.57
N ARG A 105 2.82 4.29 7.13
CA ARG A 105 2.75 5.56 7.87
C ARG A 105 2.09 5.38 9.24
N LEU A 106 0.94 4.70 9.29
CA LEU A 106 0.25 4.43 10.55
C LEU A 106 1.10 3.56 11.47
N PHE A 107 1.67 2.48 10.95
CA PHE A 107 2.53 1.60 11.72
C PHE A 107 3.69 2.38 12.36
N LEU A 108 4.44 3.14 11.54
CA LEU A 108 5.58 3.94 12.02
C LEU A 108 5.16 5.02 13.03
N ALA A 109 3.97 5.59 12.88
CA ALA A 109 3.43 6.56 13.83
C ALA A 109 2.93 5.95 15.14
N HIS A 110 2.66 4.63 15.20
CA HIS A 110 2.14 3.98 16.41
C HIS A 110 3.21 3.19 17.16
N VAL A 111 4.21 2.66 16.46
CA VAL A 111 5.14 1.66 17.02
C VAL A 111 6.07 2.17 18.12
N SER A 112 6.30 3.49 18.20
CA SER A 112 6.99 4.11 19.34
C SER A 112 6.06 4.50 20.49
N ILE A 113 4.76 4.25 20.36
CA ILE A 113 3.69 4.60 21.30
C ILE A 113 3.77 6.09 21.71
N PRO A 114 3.76 7.03 20.74
CA PRO A 114 3.86 8.45 21.03
C PRO A 114 2.57 8.96 21.71
N ALA A 115 2.64 10.13 22.35
CA ALA A 115 1.45 10.71 22.99
C ALA A 115 0.28 10.96 22.02
N CYS A 116 0.57 11.26 20.74
CA CYS A 116 -0.43 11.41 19.68
C CYS A 116 0.12 10.96 18.32
N PRO A 117 -0.28 9.78 17.81
CA PRO A 117 0.15 9.30 16.50
C PRO A 117 -0.21 10.24 15.35
N TRP A 118 -1.32 10.97 15.45
CA TRP A 118 -1.74 11.91 14.41
C TRP A 118 -0.75 13.06 14.21
N LEU A 119 -0.12 13.52 15.30
CA LEU A 119 0.98 14.49 15.21
C LEU A 119 2.22 13.89 14.53
N GLU A 120 2.56 12.62 14.80
CA GLU A 120 3.69 11.98 14.12
C GLU A 120 3.48 11.87 12.61
N ILE A 121 2.26 11.49 12.19
CA ILE A 121 1.88 11.45 10.77
C ILE A 121 2.01 12.85 10.15
N SER A 122 1.54 13.88 10.85
CA SER A 122 1.56 15.26 10.38
C SER A 122 2.98 15.85 10.28
N ARG A 123 3.91 15.37 11.11
CA ARG A 123 5.34 15.77 11.06
C ARG A 123 6.08 15.12 9.90
N ASP A 124 5.59 14.01 9.37
CA ASP A 124 6.22 13.27 8.27
C ASP A 124 5.92 13.88 6.90
N THR A 125 6.39 15.11 6.69
CA THR A 125 6.17 15.88 5.46
C THR A 125 7.22 15.61 4.37
N ASP A 126 8.37 15.00 4.72
CA ASP A 126 9.46 14.74 3.79
C ASP A 126 9.41 13.30 3.27
N PHE A 127 8.87 13.14 2.06
CA PHE A 127 8.77 11.85 1.40
C PHE A 127 10.12 11.11 1.26
N ARG A 128 11.24 11.84 1.12
CA ARG A 128 12.57 11.20 1.04
C ARG A 128 12.98 10.63 2.38
N LYS A 129 12.70 11.37 3.46
CA LYS A 129 12.93 10.89 4.84
C LYS A 129 12.08 9.67 5.13
N PHE A 130 10.79 9.72 4.79
CA PHE A 130 9.89 8.57 4.92
C PHE A 130 10.41 7.34 4.14
N LYS A 131 10.78 7.51 2.86
CA LYS A 131 11.33 6.42 2.04
C LYS A 131 12.62 5.85 2.63
N LYS A 132 13.48 6.70 3.21
CA LYS A 132 14.70 6.24 3.92
C LYS A 132 14.34 5.42 5.15
N THR A 133 13.41 5.89 5.98
CA THR A 133 12.93 5.15 7.16
C THR A 133 12.35 3.79 6.79
N VAL A 134 11.55 3.71 5.71
CA VAL A 134 11.04 2.43 5.19
C VAL A 134 12.17 1.53 4.68
N SER A 135 13.25 2.11 4.12
CA SER A 135 14.44 1.35 3.70
C SER A 135 15.20 0.79 4.89
N ASP A 136 15.40 1.59 5.93
CA ASP A 136 16.06 1.17 7.16
C ASP A 136 15.29 0.01 7.83
N LEU A 137 13.95 0.00 7.71
CA LEU A 137 13.08 -1.09 8.19
C LEU A 137 13.31 -2.42 7.44
N LEU A 138 13.62 -2.37 6.14
CA LEU A 138 13.95 -3.57 5.36
C LEU A 138 15.30 -4.16 5.75
N GLU A 139 16.27 -3.29 6.02
CA GLU A 139 17.65 -3.67 6.31
C GLU A 139 17.89 -4.03 7.79
N ASP A 140 16.82 -4.12 8.60
CA ASP A 140 16.89 -4.32 10.05
C ASP A 140 17.74 -3.25 10.79
N ASN A 141 17.94 -2.10 10.15
CA ASN A 141 18.69 -0.95 10.67
C ASN A 141 17.79 0.07 11.39
N PHE A 142 16.47 -0.12 11.31
CA PHE A 142 15.50 0.77 11.93
C PHE A 142 15.57 0.70 13.46
N LYS A 143 15.94 1.82 14.06
CA LYS A 143 15.95 2.00 15.52
C LYS A 143 14.66 2.71 15.93
N TYR A 144 13.95 2.09 16.85
CA TYR A 144 12.84 2.71 17.55
C TYR A 144 13.45 3.63 18.61
N ASP A 145 12.97 4.86 18.72
CA ASP A 145 13.39 5.76 19.80
C ASP A 145 13.14 5.08 21.16
N ASP A 146 13.88 5.53 22.18
CA ASP A 146 14.01 4.94 23.51
C ASP A 146 12.64 4.67 24.18
N THR A 147 12.06 3.48 23.94
CA THR A 147 10.80 3.04 24.54
C THR A 147 11.04 2.10 25.72
N GLN A 148 10.12 2.07 26.68
CA GLN A 148 10.16 1.16 27.84
C GLN A 148 10.09 -0.34 27.48
N PHE A 149 9.70 -0.66 26.24
CA PHE A 149 9.55 -2.02 25.72
C PHE A 149 10.64 -2.35 24.70
N THR A 150 10.88 -3.65 24.51
CA THR A 150 11.63 -4.11 23.34
C THR A 150 10.84 -3.82 22.06
N VAL A 151 11.54 -3.67 20.94
CA VAL A 151 10.95 -3.53 19.59
C VAL A 151 9.89 -4.59 19.30
N VAL A 152 10.11 -5.80 19.80
CA VAL A 152 9.24 -6.97 19.60
C VAL A 152 7.94 -6.82 20.37
N GLU A 153 8.01 -6.34 21.61
CA GLU A 153 6.85 -6.10 22.46
C GLU A 153 5.99 -4.98 21.90
N ASN A 154 6.60 -3.87 21.46
CA ASN A 154 5.88 -2.78 20.81
C ASN A 154 5.18 -3.25 19.53
N LEU A 155 5.87 -4.01 18.68
CA LEU A 155 5.28 -4.54 17.45
C LEU A 155 4.01 -5.35 17.73
N LEU A 156 4.09 -6.32 18.63
CA LEU A 156 2.94 -7.15 18.96
C LEU A 156 1.85 -6.35 19.69
N TYR A 157 2.25 -5.40 20.54
CA TYR A 157 1.32 -4.54 21.26
C TYR A 157 0.50 -3.68 20.30
N VAL A 158 1.12 -2.96 19.37
CA VAL A 158 0.36 -2.05 18.49
C VAL A 158 -0.62 -2.79 17.58
N PHE A 159 -0.38 -4.06 17.26
CA PHE A 159 -1.30 -4.86 16.45
C PHE A 159 -2.29 -5.71 17.24
N TYR A 160 -1.99 -6.13 18.47
CA TYR A 160 -2.83 -7.08 19.21
C TYR A 160 -3.17 -6.64 20.65
N GLY A 161 -2.66 -5.49 21.08
CA GLY A 161 -2.82 -4.97 22.43
C GLY A 161 -2.25 -5.92 23.49
N ASN A 162 -2.98 -6.05 24.60
CA ASN A 162 -2.65 -6.98 25.69
C ASN A 162 -3.17 -8.42 25.47
N TYR A 163 -3.88 -8.69 24.36
CA TYR A 163 -4.52 -9.99 24.08
C TYR A 163 -3.54 -11.07 23.58
N GLN A 164 -2.25 -10.92 23.87
CA GLN A 164 -1.18 -11.66 23.20
C GLN A 164 -1.24 -13.14 23.56
N GLU A 165 -1.26 -13.50 24.83
CA GLU A 165 -0.89 -14.87 25.24
C GLU A 165 -2.00 -15.90 25.00
N GLU A 166 -3.24 -15.56 25.37
CA GLU A 166 -4.39 -16.48 25.23
C GLU A 166 -4.79 -16.67 23.75
N THR A 167 -4.77 -15.59 22.96
CA THR A 167 -5.10 -15.65 21.53
C THR A 167 -4.08 -16.46 20.73
N PHE A 168 -2.79 -16.28 21.00
CA PHE A 168 -1.73 -17.04 20.33
C PHE A 168 -1.86 -18.53 20.64
N SER A 169 -2.10 -18.86 21.91
CA SER A 169 -2.29 -20.25 22.37
C SER A 169 -3.50 -20.93 21.71
N GLN A 170 -4.64 -20.24 21.64
CA GLN A 170 -5.85 -20.75 20.98
C GLN A 170 -5.65 -21.03 19.49
N GLN A 171 -4.76 -20.28 18.84
CA GLN A 171 -4.44 -20.41 17.42
C GLN A 171 -3.26 -21.36 17.16
N GLY A 172 -2.69 -21.94 18.21
CA GLY A 172 -1.59 -22.91 18.12
C GLY A 172 -0.30 -22.31 17.58
N ILE A 173 -0.07 -21.00 17.74
CA ILE A 173 1.19 -20.34 17.37
C ILE A 173 1.85 -19.69 18.57
N SER A 174 3.18 -19.63 18.54
CA SER A 174 4.00 -18.91 19.51
C SER A 174 4.00 -17.39 19.25
N ARG A 175 4.42 -16.64 20.28
CA ARG A 175 4.64 -15.19 20.19
C ARG A 175 5.65 -14.83 19.09
N GLU A 176 6.72 -15.60 18.99
CA GLU A 176 7.79 -15.46 18.01
C GLU A 176 7.29 -15.73 16.58
N GLU A 177 6.42 -16.72 16.40
CA GLU A 177 5.79 -16.99 15.09
C GLU A 177 4.85 -15.86 14.68
N ALA A 178 4.01 -15.37 15.58
CA ALA A 178 3.12 -14.22 15.31
C ALA A 178 3.92 -12.98 14.91
N LYS A 179 5.02 -12.71 15.62
CA LYS A 179 5.99 -11.65 15.27
C LYS A 179 6.59 -11.87 13.88
N GLY A 180 7.03 -13.10 13.59
CA GLY A 180 7.61 -13.46 12.30
C GLY A 180 6.65 -13.22 11.14
N ILE A 181 5.38 -13.58 11.30
CA ILE A 181 4.32 -13.36 10.31
C ILE A 181 4.11 -11.85 10.08
N LEU A 182 3.92 -11.06 11.13
CA LEU A 182 3.76 -9.61 11.02
C LEU A 182 4.95 -8.95 10.33
N MET A 183 6.17 -9.35 10.71
CA MET A 183 7.39 -8.79 10.13
C MET A 183 7.51 -9.11 8.63
N LYS A 184 7.08 -10.30 8.19
CA LYS A 184 7.03 -10.62 6.76
C LYS A 184 6.07 -9.70 6.00
N TRP A 185 4.88 -9.45 6.52
CA TRP A 185 3.93 -8.50 5.92
C TRP A 185 4.48 -7.07 5.89
N ILE A 186 5.09 -6.60 6.99
CA ILE A 186 5.70 -5.26 7.06
C ILE A 186 6.84 -5.12 6.05
N LYS A 187 7.75 -6.10 6.00
CA LYS A 187 8.86 -6.09 5.05
C LYS A 187 8.37 -6.22 3.61
N TRP A 188 7.30 -6.96 3.36
CA TRP A 188 6.68 -7.03 2.04
C TRP A 188 6.13 -5.66 1.62
N ALA A 189 5.36 -5.00 2.49
CA ALA A 189 4.85 -3.65 2.24
C ALA A 189 5.97 -2.66 1.94
N ALA A 190 7.03 -2.68 2.76
CA ALA A 190 8.19 -1.80 2.60
C ALA A 190 8.94 -2.06 1.28
N LYS A 191 9.15 -3.33 0.91
CA LYS A 191 9.80 -3.73 -0.34
C LYS A 191 9.00 -3.25 -1.55
N ASP A 192 7.70 -3.52 -1.57
CA ASP A 192 6.83 -3.12 -2.66
C ASP A 192 6.70 -1.60 -2.75
N PHE A 193 6.60 -0.90 -1.61
CA PHE A 193 6.58 0.56 -1.58
C PHE A 193 7.87 1.19 -2.15
N ILE A 194 9.05 0.67 -1.81
CA ILE A 194 10.34 1.23 -2.26
C ILE A 194 10.60 0.94 -3.74
N SER A 195 10.31 -0.29 -4.16
CA SER A 195 10.55 -0.78 -5.53
C SER A 195 9.76 -0.02 -6.58
N VAL A 196 8.65 0.61 -6.17
CA VAL A 196 7.83 1.44 -7.04
C VAL A 196 8.44 2.84 -7.11
N TYR A 197 9.41 2.98 -8.01
CA TYR A 197 9.90 4.28 -8.50
C TYR A 197 8.79 5.10 -9.20
N ASP A 198 7.65 4.47 -9.47
CA ASP A 198 6.68 4.87 -10.47
C ASP A 198 5.32 5.31 -9.91
N TYR A 199 5.17 5.55 -8.61
CA TYR A 199 3.90 6.11 -8.08
C TYR A 199 3.58 7.50 -8.68
N ASN A 200 4.62 8.29 -9.03
CA ASN A 200 4.44 9.55 -9.76
C ASN A 200 4.19 9.36 -11.26
N ALA A 201 4.81 8.36 -11.90
CA ALA A 201 4.52 8.02 -13.30
C ALA A 201 3.09 7.47 -13.44
N PHE A 202 2.67 6.70 -12.44
CA PHE A 202 1.33 6.19 -12.22
C PHE A 202 0.32 7.34 -12.09
N LYS A 203 0.55 8.31 -11.19
CA LYS A 203 -0.34 9.48 -11.02
C LYS A 203 -0.52 10.36 -12.26
N HIS A 204 0.41 10.36 -13.20
CA HIS A 204 0.49 11.42 -14.23
C HIS A 204 0.59 10.96 -15.69
N GLY A 205 0.71 9.65 -16.00
CA GLY A 205 0.95 9.22 -17.39
C GLY A 205 0.52 7.78 -17.71
N LEU A 206 -0.56 7.32 -17.07
CA LEU A 206 -0.91 5.90 -17.05
C LEU A 206 -1.69 5.43 -18.28
N THR A 207 -1.23 4.31 -18.86
CA THR A 207 -2.06 3.42 -19.68
C THR A 207 -1.93 2.02 -19.12
N VAL A 208 -3.02 1.41 -18.62
CA VAL A 208 -3.00 -0.03 -18.33
C VAL A 208 -3.15 -0.76 -19.65
N SER A 209 -2.15 -1.56 -20.02
CA SER A 209 -2.36 -2.59 -21.04
C SER A 209 -3.11 -3.72 -20.36
N THR A 210 -4.43 -3.76 -20.53
CA THR A 210 -5.27 -4.89 -20.11
C THR A 210 -5.22 -6.05 -21.08
N ASP A 211 -4.53 -5.90 -22.20
CA ASP A 211 -4.15 -7.05 -23.00
C ASP A 211 -3.33 -7.96 -22.08
N THR A 212 -3.79 -9.19 -21.89
CA THR A 212 -3.04 -10.30 -21.28
C THR A 212 -1.81 -10.60 -22.15
N GLN A 213 -0.89 -9.63 -22.26
CA GLN A 213 0.34 -9.75 -23.00
C GLN A 213 1.28 -10.56 -22.13
N GLY A 214 1.42 -11.82 -22.50
CA GLY A 214 2.46 -12.66 -21.95
C GLY A 214 3.82 -12.23 -22.46
N LEU A 215 4.83 -12.25 -21.61
CA LEU A 215 6.20 -12.31 -22.09
C LEU A 215 6.59 -13.78 -22.19
N THR A 216 6.81 -14.27 -23.41
CA THR A 216 7.42 -15.58 -23.64
C THR A 216 8.86 -15.37 -24.11
N ILE A 217 9.83 -15.80 -23.31
CA ILE A 217 11.24 -15.87 -23.70
C ILE A 217 11.60 -17.34 -23.91
N GLY A 218 11.84 -17.71 -25.17
CA GLY A 218 12.26 -19.05 -25.57
C GLY A 218 12.25 -19.19 -27.10
N ARG A 219 12.98 -20.17 -27.65
CA ARG A 219 12.85 -20.51 -29.07
C ARG A 219 11.53 -21.26 -29.30
N VAL A 220 10.94 -21.10 -30.50
CA VAL A 220 9.64 -21.69 -30.84
C VAL A 220 9.62 -23.21 -30.61
N ASP A 221 10.78 -23.85 -30.79
CA ASP A 221 10.96 -25.30 -30.85
C ASP A 221 11.65 -25.90 -29.60
N GLU A 222 11.94 -25.10 -28.58
CA GLU A 222 12.50 -25.59 -27.31
C GLU A 222 11.38 -25.80 -26.27
N THR A 223 11.50 -26.87 -25.48
CA THR A 223 10.63 -27.16 -24.34
C THR A 223 10.73 -26.09 -23.24
N PHE A 224 11.88 -25.42 -23.14
CA PHE A 224 12.14 -24.42 -22.11
C PHE A 224 11.66 -23.03 -22.52
N LYS A 225 10.53 -22.59 -21.96
CA LYS A 225 9.98 -21.24 -22.17
C LYS A 225 9.75 -20.55 -20.83
N LEU A 226 10.31 -19.35 -20.67
CA LEU A 226 9.90 -18.43 -19.60
C LEU A 226 8.63 -17.75 -20.05
N GLU A 227 7.52 -18.05 -19.39
CA GLU A 227 6.23 -17.42 -19.67
C GLU A 227 5.71 -16.74 -18.41
N GLU A 228 5.33 -15.47 -18.54
CA GLU A 228 4.60 -14.73 -17.53
C GLU A 228 3.40 -14.09 -18.22
N ARG A 229 2.18 -14.41 -17.77
CA ARG A 229 0.93 -13.85 -18.28
C ARG A 229 0.18 -13.21 -17.12
N GLY A 230 -0.43 -12.05 -17.37
CA GLY A 230 -1.26 -11.39 -16.38
C GLY A 230 -1.39 -9.90 -16.65
N ASP A 231 -2.07 -9.21 -15.73
CA ASP A 231 -2.19 -7.76 -15.79
C ASP A 231 -0.83 -7.09 -15.65
N ALA A 232 -0.55 -6.11 -16.51
CA ALA A 232 0.67 -5.35 -16.48
C ALA A 232 0.40 -3.85 -16.54
N LEU A 233 1.13 -3.11 -15.72
CA LEU A 233 1.17 -1.65 -15.80
C LEU A 233 2.21 -1.23 -16.83
N LYS A 234 1.82 -0.31 -17.71
CA LYS A 234 2.68 0.23 -18.76
C LYS A 234 2.85 1.73 -18.58
N PHE A 235 4.10 2.18 -18.60
CA PHE A 235 4.44 3.60 -18.47
C PHE A 235 5.79 3.91 -19.12
N ILE A 236 6.08 5.19 -19.28
CA ILE A 236 7.34 5.69 -19.85
C ILE A 236 8.24 6.19 -18.72
N ALA A 237 9.49 5.75 -18.69
CA ALA A 237 10.49 6.15 -17.71
C ALA A 237 11.75 6.68 -18.39
N LYS A 238 12.47 7.57 -17.70
CA LYS A 238 13.82 8.01 -18.11
C LYS A 238 14.85 7.03 -17.55
N LYS A 239 15.80 6.64 -18.39
CA LYS A 239 16.96 5.83 -18.03
C LYS A 239 18.25 6.55 -18.42
N GLN A 240 19.18 6.65 -17.48
CA GLN A 240 20.50 7.20 -17.75
C GLN A 240 21.35 6.13 -18.43
N LYS A 241 21.89 6.46 -19.60
CA LYS A 241 23.00 5.73 -20.23
C LYS A 241 24.28 6.56 -20.10
N THR A 242 25.41 5.92 -20.38
CA THR A 242 26.75 6.53 -20.29
C THR A 242 26.85 7.90 -20.96
N GLU A 243 26.21 8.07 -22.12
CA GLU A 243 26.34 9.29 -22.94
C GLU A 243 25.10 10.20 -22.95
N ARG A 244 23.93 9.69 -22.54
CA ARG A 244 22.68 10.47 -22.56
C ARG A 244 21.57 9.83 -21.74
N TRP A 245 20.49 10.56 -21.58
CA TRP A 245 19.21 10.02 -21.10
C TRP A 245 18.40 9.45 -22.27
N VAL A 246 17.79 8.30 -22.04
CA VAL A 246 16.83 7.67 -22.96
C VAL A 246 15.50 7.45 -22.25
N TRP A 247 14.45 7.27 -23.03
CA TRP A 247 13.12 6.92 -22.65
C TRP A 247 12.96 5.43 -22.90
N GLU A 248 12.36 4.74 -21.94
CA GLU A 248 11.98 3.35 -22.07
C GLU A 248 10.49 3.19 -21.73
N LYS A 249 9.83 2.28 -22.45
CA LYS A 249 8.53 1.75 -22.06
C LYS A 249 8.77 0.62 -21.07
N LYS A 250 8.31 0.80 -19.84
CA LYS A 250 8.33 -0.25 -18.82
C LYS A 250 7.00 -0.97 -18.77
N TYR A 251 7.07 -2.26 -18.54
CA TYR A 251 5.96 -3.16 -18.29
C TYR A 251 6.23 -3.82 -16.95
N VAL A 252 5.31 -3.66 -16.00
CA VAL A 252 5.44 -4.22 -14.64
C VAL A 252 4.26 -5.12 -14.39
N PHE A 253 4.54 -6.42 -14.24
CA PHE A 253 3.51 -7.41 -13.94
C PHE A 253 2.91 -7.13 -12.56
N THR A 254 1.59 -7.20 -12.51
CA THR A 254 0.78 -6.69 -11.42
C THR A 254 -0.21 -7.79 -11.06
N PRO A 255 0.14 -8.70 -10.14
CA PRO A 255 -0.75 -9.80 -9.76
C PRO A 255 -1.94 -9.22 -8.97
N LEU A 256 -3.01 -8.85 -9.67
CA LEU A 256 -4.15 -8.14 -9.08
C LEU A 256 -4.84 -8.97 -8.00
N ASP A 257 -4.87 -10.29 -8.15
CA ASP A 257 -5.43 -11.21 -7.14
C ASP A 257 -4.63 -11.15 -5.83
N PHE A 258 -3.30 -11.19 -5.90
CA PHE A 258 -2.47 -11.00 -4.72
C PHE A 258 -2.65 -9.61 -4.13
N ARG A 259 -2.75 -8.56 -4.96
CA ARG A 259 -2.96 -7.20 -4.47
C ARG A 259 -4.31 -7.05 -3.76
N ALA A 260 -5.36 -7.71 -4.24
CA ALA A 260 -6.65 -7.76 -3.56
C ALA A 260 -6.55 -8.42 -2.18
N VAL A 261 -5.87 -9.59 -2.10
CA VAL A 261 -5.60 -10.27 -0.82
C VAL A 261 -4.80 -9.37 0.13
N ALA A 262 -3.76 -8.74 -0.38
CA ALA A 262 -2.91 -7.86 0.40
C ALA A 262 -3.66 -6.62 0.90
N ILE A 263 -4.51 -5.98 0.08
CA ILE A 263 -5.38 -4.87 0.51
C ILE A 263 -6.27 -5.32 1.68
N ASN A 264 -6.89 -6.49 1.59
CA ASN A 264 -7.73 -7.03 2.68
C ASN A 264 -6.92 -7.18 3.97
N ILE A 265 -5.73 -7.80 3.89
CA ILE A 265 -4.87 -8.04 5.05
C ILE A 265 -4.37 -6.73 5.66
N TYR A 266 -3.82 -5.81 4.86
CA TYR A 266 -3.34 -4.52 5.36
C TYR A 266 -4.48 -3.66 5.90
N SER A 267 -5.66 -3.67 5.30
CA SER A 267 -6.84 -3.00 5.84
C SER A 267 -7.22 -3.55 7.22
N GLY A 268 -7.16 -4.87 7.40
CA GLY A 268 -7.38 -5.48 8.71
C GLY A 268 -6.30 -5.12 9.74
N LEU A 269 -5.03 -5.08 9.33
CA LEU A 269 -3.92 -4.64 10.19
C LEU A 269 -4.00 -3.15 10.56
N ILE A 270 -4.44 -2.28 9.64
CA ILE A 270 -4.77 -0.88 9.93
C ILE A 270 -5.87 -0.81 11.00
N ASN A 271 -6.94 -1.58 10.82
CA ASN A 271 -8.04 -1.62 11.79
C ASN A 271 -7.57 -2.11 13.17
N ASN A 272 -6.63 -3.05 13.20
CA ASN A 272 -6.00 -3.47 14.44
C ASN A 272 -5.23 -2.31 15.12
N LEU A 273 -4.39 -1.58 14.38
CA LEU A 273 -3.66 -0.41 14.91
C LEU A 273 -4.63 0.63 15.51
N LEU A 274 -5.74 0.88 14.82
CA LEU A 274 -6.76 1.84 15.28
C LEU A 274 -7.45 1.36 16.57
N LYS A 275 -7.86 0.08 16.63
CA LYS A 275 -8.51 -0.49 17.82
C LYS A 275 -7.59 -0.48 19.04
N VAL A 276 -6.34 -0.90 18.86
CA VAL A 276 -5.34 -0.80 19.94
C VAL A 276 -5.12 0.66 20.32
N GLY A 277 -4.99 1.56 19.34
CA GLY A 277 -4.85 3.00 19.59
C GLY A 277 -5.96 3.57 20.46
N ARG A 278 -7.22 3.18 20.23
CA ARG A 278 -8.34 3.60 21.09
C ARG A 278 -8.17 3.17 22.54
N VAL A 279 -7.78 1.91 22.78
CA VAL A 279 -7.49 1.44 24.15
C VAL A 279 -6.30 2.18 24.76
N THR A 280 -5.22 2.38 23.99
CA THR A 280 -3.99 3.02 24.46
C THR A 280 -4.19 4.49 24.82
N TYR A 281 -4.82 5.26 23.92
CA TYR A 281 -4.87 6.72 23.99
C TYR A 281 -6.20 7.26 24.51
N LEU A 282 -7.31 6.57 24.28
CA LEU A 282 -8.64 6.96 24.76
C LEU A 282 -9.09 6.21 26.03
N LYS A 283 -8.29 5.24 26.48
CA LYS A 283 -8.56 4.42 27.68
C LYS A 283 -9.88 3.66 27.59
N GLU A 284 -10.25 3.23 26.39
CA GLU A 284 -11.40 2.34 26.19
C GLU A 284 -11.12 0.97 26.82
N GLU A 285 -12.12 0.39 27.47
CA GLU A 285 -11.97 -0.86 28.23
C GLU A 285 -12.07 -2.12 27.37
N GLN A 286 -12.64 -2.01 26.17
CA GLN A 286 -12.94 -3.15 25.32
C GLN A 286 -12.17 -3.08 24.00
N LEU A 287 -11.58 -4.21 23.63
CA LEU A 287 -10.94 -4.39 22.34
C LEU A 287 -11.85 -5.31 21.49
N ASP A 288 -12.39 -4.76 20.41
CA ASP A 288 -13.22 -5.51 19.46
C ASP A 288 -12.45 -6.67 18.81
N LYS A 289 -13.18 -7.59 18.17
CA LYS A 289 -12.58 -8.68 17.38
C LYS A 289 -11.52 -8.16 16.41
N MET A 290 -10.31 -8.67 16.53
CA MET A 290 -9.15 -8.30 15.73
C MET A 290 -8.97 -9.24 14.54
N LEU A 291 -8.33 -8.75 13.47
CA LEU A 291 -7.76 -9.64 12.48
C LEU A 291 -6.57 -10.36 13.12
N PHE A 292 -6.57 -11.68 13.08
CA PHE A 292 -5.44 -12.48 13.52
C PHE A 292 -4.81 -13.20 12.32
N LEU A 293 -3.52 -12.95 12.07
CA LEU A 293 -2.76 -13.67 11.06
C LEU A 293 -2.17 -14.94 11.68
N GLY A 294 -3.02 -15.95 11.84
CA GLY A 294 -2.66 -17.25 12.41
C GLY A 294 -2.25 -18.26 11.32
N GLY A 295 -1.28 -19.11 11.65
CA GLY A 295 -0.86 -20.21 10.78
C GLY A 295 0.37 -19.91 9.92
N LYS A 296 1.15 -20.95 9.63
CA LYS A 296 2.44 -20.84 8.89
C LYS A 296 2.27 -20.30 7.46
N ASP A 297 1.08 -20.45 6.91
CA ASP A 297 0.72 -20.07 5.55
C ASP A 297 0.13 -18.65 5.46
N ALA A 298 -0.11 -17.96 6.59
CA ALA A 298 -0.62 -16.59 6.62
C ALA A 298 0.46 -15.53 6.30
N VAL A 299 1.36 -15.84 5.35
CA VAL A 299 2.52 -15.03 4.97
C VAL A 299 2.39 -14.58 3.52
N PRO A 300 2.92 -13.39 3.17
CA PRO A 300 2.72 -12.84 1.84
C PRO A 300 3.31 -13.72 0.73
N GLU A 301 4.40 -14.44 0.99
CA GLU A 301 5.00 -15.36 0.03
C GLU A 301 4.03 -16.47 -0.39
N HIS A 302 3.26 -17.00 0.55
CA HIS A 302 2.32 -18.10 0.30
C HIS A 302 1.19 -17.63 -0.62
N PHE A 303 0.53 -16.52 -0.29
CA PHE A 303 -0.54 -15.95 -1.13
C PHE A 303 -0.01 -15.52 -2.50
N HIS A 304 1.20 -14.97 -2.57
CA HIS A 304 1.80 -14.60 -3.84
C HIS A 304 2.08 -15.83 -4.71
N GLN A 305 2.52 -16.95 -4.13
CA GLN A 305 2.74 -18.20 -4.86
C GLN A 305 1.42 -18.78 -5.40
N MET A 306 0.32 -18.70 -4.64
CA MET A 306 -0.99 -19.22 -5.07
C MET A 306 -1.54 -18.57 -6.35
N VAL A 307 -1.16 -17.32 -6.63
CA VAL A 307 -1.69 -16.57 -7.79
C VAL A 307 -0.65 -16.34 -8.88
N LYS A 308 0.59 -16.76 -8.66
CA LYS A 308 1.67 -16.56 -9.62
C LYS A 308 1.56 -17.60 -10.74
N THR A 309 1.82 -17.18 -11.97
CA THR A 309 2.03 -18.11 -13.09
C THR A 309 3.23 -19.02 -12.78
N GLU A 310 3.01 -20.33 -12.66
CA GLU A 310 4.09 -21.30 -12.55
C GLU A 310 4.83 -21.40 -13.89
N ASN A 311 6.15 -21.25 -13.87
CA ASN A 311 7.00 -21.62 -15.00
C ASN A 311 8.00 -22.70 -14.57
N GLU A 312 8.40 -23.56 -15.51
CA GLU A 312 9.24 -24.73 -15.26
C GLU A 312 10.61 -24.40 -14.64
N LEU A 313 11.03 -23.12 -14.71
CA LEU A 313 12.31 -22.64 -14.22
C LEU A 313 12.25 -22.07 -12.79
N GLY A 314 11.06 -21.89 -12.21
CA GLY A 314 10.88 -21.27 -10.90
C GLY A 314 11.28 -19.79 -10.84
N ILE A 315 11.48 -19.14 -11.99
CA ILE A 315 11.90 -17.74 -12.10
C ILE A 315 10.65 -16.85 -12.05
N SER A 316 10.71 -15.70 -11.37
CA SER A 316 9.62 -14.71 -11.41
C SER A 316 10.01 -13.56 -12.30
N LEU A 317 9.22 -13.27 -13.34
CA LEU A 317 9.45 -12.06 -14.13
C LEU A 317 8.60 -10.92 -13.54
N GLN A 318 9.25 -9.93 -12.93
CA GLN A 318 8.52 -8.79 -12.35
C GLN A 318 8.10 -7.75 -13.40
N GLY A 319 8.72 -7.80 -14.57
CA GLY A 319 8.49 -6.85 -15.64
C GLY A 319 9.62 -6.85 -16.66
N TYR A 320 9.47 -6.04 -17.70
CA TYR A 320 10.48 -5.82 -18.71
C TYR A 320 10.47 -4.35 -19.16
N SER A 321 11.53 -3.94 -19.84
CA SER A 321 11.64 -2.57 -20.38
C SER A 321 12.11 -2.63 -21.82
N MET A 322 11.55 -1.76 -22.65
CA MET A 322 11.93 -1.59 -24.05
C MET A 322 12.32 -0.13 -24.28
N GLU A 323 13.56 0.09 -24.68
CA GLU A 323 14.02 1.42 -25.09
C GLU A 323 13.25 1.90 -26.31
N LEU A 324 12.93 3.20 -26.36
CA LEU A 324 12.35 3.80 -27.57
C LEU A 324 13.37 3.85 -28.70
N LEU A 325 12.89 3.93 -29.94
CA LEU A 325 13.76 4.13 -31.09
C LEU A 325 14.39 5.53 -31.05
N TYR A 326 15.68 5.59 -31.32
CA TYR A 326 16.44 6.84 -31.37
C TYR A 326 17.28 6.91 -32.63
N TYR A 327 17.23 8.07 -33.29
CA TYR A 327 18.17 8.38 -34.36
C TYR A 327 19.57 8.59 -33.79
N ARG A 328 20.57 8.25 -34.60
CA ARG A 328 21.98 8.55 -34.31
C ARG A 328 22.12 10.07 -34.30
N LEU A 329 22.75 10.60 -33.25
CA LEU A 329 23.13 12.00 -33.26
C LEU A 329 24.32 12.11 -34.21
N ASP A 330 24.13 12.84 -35.31
CA ASP A 330 25.26 13.23 -36.17
C ASP A 330 26.22 14.04 -35.30
N LYS A 331 27.48 13.60 -35.24
CA LYS A 331 28.54 14.28 -34.50
C LYS A 331 29.08 15.46 -35.27
#